data_AF-A0A928QVK6-F1
#
_entry.id   AF-A0A928QVK6-F1
#
_cell.length_a   1.000
_cell.length_b   1.000
_cell.length_c   1.000
_cell.angle_alpha   90.00
_cell.angle_beta   90.00
_cell.angle_gamma   90.00
#
_symmetry.space_group_name_H-M   'P 1'
#
loop_
_entity.id
_entity.type
_entity.pdbx_description
1 polymer ?
#
loop_
_entity_poly.entity_id
_entity_poly.type
_entity_poly.pdbx_seq_one_letter_code
_entity_poly.pdbx_strand_id
1 'polypeptide(L)' 'MTMIELAKEYRQSGLLLKKRIAELRKLLAKGDLCEMEKFRLRGRIDTLASMERDMNEIAVVLEKYYDRRYKRNGRYSI' A
#
# COMPACT_ATOMS: atom_id res chain seq x y z
N MET A 1 -1.34 0.23 22.26
CA MET A 1 -1.55 -0.28 20.90
C MET A 1 -2.99 -0.77 20.75
N THR A 2 -3.85 0.07 20.18
CA THR A 2 -5.25 -0.22 19.85
C THR A 2 -5.41 -0.51 18.35
N MET A 3 -6.55 -1.08 17.93
CA MET A 3 -6.83 -1.30 16.49
C MET A 3 -6.81 0.00 15.69
N ILE A 4 -7.28 1.10 16.28
CA ILE A 4 -7.26 2.43 15.65
C ILE A 4 -5.81 2.96 15.54
N GLU A 5 -4.98 2.72 16.55
CA GLU A 5 -3.55 3.09 16.49
C GLU A 5 -2.83 2.29 15.39
N LEU A 6 -3.04 0.98 15.32
CA LEU A 6 -2.49 0.15 14.23
C LEU A 6 -2.98 0.62 12.86
N ALA A 7 -4.28 0.94 12.73
CA ALA A 7 -4.79 1.46 11.47
C ALA A 7 -4.07 2.73 11.02
N LYS A 8 -3.77 3.66 11.94
CA LYS A 8 -3.00 4.88 11.64
C LYS A 8 -1.59 4.54 11.17
N GLU A 9 -0.92 3.57 11.77
CA GLU A 9 0.41 3.11 11.34
C GLU A 9 0.38 2.50 9.94
N TYR A 10 -0.64 1.69 9.62
CA TYR A 10 -0.84 1.13 8.28
C TYR A 10 -1.14 2.22 7.25
N ARG A 11 -1.96 3.23 7.59
CA ARG A 11 -2.19 4.42 6.73
C ARG A 11 -0.89 5.17 6.46
N GLN A 12 -0.09 5.40 7.50
CA GLN A 12 1.20 6.07 7.37
C GLN A 12 2.15 5.27 6.47
N SER A 13 2.21 3.96 6.65
CA SER A 13 3.00 3.06 5.80
C SER A 13 2.55 3.11 4.34
N GLY A 14 1.25 3.08 4.07
CA GLY A 14 0.68 3.27 2.73
C GLY A 14 1.09 4.61 2.10
N LEU A 15 1.04 5.70 2.87
CA LEU A 15 1.49 7.01 2.40
C LEU A 15 2.99 7.05 2.05
N LEU A 16 3.83 6.39 2.84
CA LEU A 16 5.27 6.27 2.56
C LEU A 16 5.52 5.48 1.27
N LEU A 17 4.81 4.35 1.08
CA LEU A 17 4.88 3.57 -0.15
C LEU A 17 4.42 4.38 -1.36
N LYS A 18 3.31 5.11 -1.25
CA LYS A 18 2.79 5.98 -2.31
C LYS A 18 3.82 7.05 -2.73
N LYS A 19 4.46 7.71 -1.75
CA LYS A 19 5.54 8.68 -2.02
C LYS A 19 6.71 8.01 -2.75
N ARG A 20 7.16 6.85 -2.25
CA ARG A 20 8.27 6.11 -2.87
C ARG A 20 7.95 5.68 -4.31
N ILE A 21 6.75 5.16 -4.56
CA ILE A 21 6.30 4.80 -5.91
C ILE A 21 6.35 6.00 -6.85
N ALA A 22 5.91 7.17 -6.39
CA ALA A 22 5.96 8.40 -7.19
C ALA A 22 7.41 8.80 -7.53
N GLU A 23 8.35 8.67 -6.59
CA GLU A 23 9.78 8.89 -6.85
C GLU A 23 10.35 7.93 -7.89
N LEU A 24 10.04 6.63 -7.78
CA LEU A 24 10.53 5.62 -8.73
C LEU A 24 9.92 5.82 -10.13
N ARG A 25 8.65 6.23 -10.23
CA ARG A 25 8.03 6.60 -11.51
C ARG A 25 8.69 7.81 -12.14
N LYS A 26 9.04 8.83 -11.34
CA LYS A 26 9.81 9.99 -11.81
C LYS A 26 11.19 9.56 -12.33
N LEU A 27 11.87 8.67 -11.61
CA LEU A 27 13.17 8.12 -12.03
C LEU A 27 13.05 7.37 -13.36
N LEU A 28 12.02 6.53 -13.51
CA LEU A 28 11.76 5.80 -14.75
C LEU A 28 11.52 6.75 -15.94
N ALA A 29 10.86 7.90 -15.70
CA ALA A 29 10.54 8.89 -16.72
C ALA A 29 11.75 9.72 -17.18
N LYS A 30 12.84 9.79 -16.40
CA LYS A 30 14.04 10.56 -16.76
C LYS A 30 14.78 9.99 -17.97
N GLY A 31 14.62 8.70 -18.26
CA GLY A 31 15.19 8.06 -19.46
C GLY A 31 16.66 7.64 -19.34
N ASP A 32 17.34 7.96 -18.24
CA ASP A 32 18.77 7.68 -18.01
C ASP A 32 19.12 6.20 -17.72
N LEU A 33 18.11 5.32 -17.75
CA LEU A 33 18.25 3.90 -17.39
C LEU A 33 18.31 3.02 -18.64
N CYS A 34 19.11 1.96 -18.60
CA CYS A 34 19.05 0.92 -19.63
C CYS A 34 17.75 0.09 -19.50
N GLU A 35 17.42 -0.70 -20.53
CA GLU A 35 16.17 -1.47 -20.54
C GLU A 35 16.07 -2.49 -19.39
N MET A 36 17.18 -3.12 -19.00
CA MET A 36 17.18 -4.05 -17.87
C MET A 36 16.90 -3.34 -16.53
N GLU A 37 17.45 -2.13 -16.34
CA GLU A 37 17.17 -1.31 -15.15
C GLU A 37 15.72 -0.83 -15.12
N LYS A 38 15.19 -0.38 -16.27
CA LYS A 38 13.76 -0.03 -16.41
C LYS A 38 12.86 -1.21 -16.04
N PHE A 39 13.18 -2.41 -16.52
CA PHE A 39 12.43 -3.62 -16.21
C PHE A 39 12.44 -3.92 -14.70
N ARG A 40 13.61 -3.92 -14.06
CA ARG A 40 13.73 -4.12 -12.60
C ARG A 40 12.98 -3.05 -11.81
N LEU A 41 13.07 -1.79 -12.25
CA LEU A 41 12.42 -0.67 -11.59
C LEU A 41 10.89 -0.76 -11.68
N ARG A 42 10.35 -1.15 -12.85
CA ARG A 42 8.91 -1.43 -13.03
C ARG A 42 8.44 -2.55 -12.11
N GLY A 43 9.14 -3.69 -12.09
CA GLY A 43 8.82 -4.79 -11.17
C GLY A 43 8.82 -4.35 -9.70
N ARG A 44 9.78 -3.51 -9.30
CA ARG A 44 9.81 -2.95 -7.94
C ARG A 44 8.62 -2.03 -7.67
N ILE A 45 8.23 -1.18 -8.62
CA ILE A 45 7.05 -0.33 -8.51
C ILE A 45 5.79 -1.19 -8.34
N ASP A 46 5.66 -2.27 -9.09
CA ASP A 46 4.48 -3.14 -9.03
C ASP A 46 4.37 -3.85 -7.69
N THR A 47 5.47 -4.39 -7.16
CA THR A 47 5.50 -4.95 -5.80
C THR A 47 5.09 -3.91 -4.75
N LEU A 48 5.68 -2.72 -4.79
CA LEU A 48 5.38 -1.67 -3.82
C LEU A 48 3.92 -1.19 -3.94
N ALA A 49 3.36 -1.13 -5.15
CA ALA A 49 1.97 -0.77 -5.38
C ALA A 49 1.01 -1.84 -4.85
N SER A 50 1.36 -3.12 -4.92
CA SER A 50 0.60 -4.17 -4.24
C SER A 50 0.62 -3.97 -2.73
N MET A 51 1.81 -3.79 -2.16
CA MET A 51 1.95 -3.55 -0.71
C MET A 51 1.17 -2.31 -0.26
N GLU A 52 1.19 -1.22 -1.04
CA GLU A 52 0.44 0.01 -0.71
C GLU A 52 -1.07 -0.23 -0.62
N ARG A 53 -1.61 -1.03 -1.55
CA ARG A 53 -3.02 -1.46 -1.52
C ARG A 53 -3.30 -2.31 -0.30
N ASP A 54 -2.45 -3.29 -0.02
CA ASP A 54 -2.61 -4.20 1.12
C ASP A 54 -2.58 -3.42 2.46
N MET A 55 -1.66 -2.46 2.61
CA MET A 55 -1.59 -1.62 3.82
C MET A 55 -2.88 -0.80 4.01
N ASN A 56 -3.41 -0.21 2.93
CA ASN A 56 -4.65 0.57 2.99
C ASN A 56 -5.87 -0.32 3.29
N GLU A 57 -5.90 -1.54 2.75
CA GLU A 57 -6.97 -2.50 3.01
C GLU A 57 -6.97 -2.94 4.47
N ILE A 58 -5.80 -3.29 5.01
CA ILE A 58 -5.63 -3.62 6.43
C ILE A 58 -6.07 -2.43 7.30
N ALA A 59 -5.66 -1.20 6.98
CA ALA A 59 -6.08 -0.03 7.74
C ALA A 59 -7.61 0.13 7.79
N VAL A 60 -8.31 -0.08 6.68
CA VAL A 60 -9.78 -0.02 6.64
C VAL A 60 -10.42 -1.10 7.51
N VAL A 61 -9.86 -2.31 7.51
CA VAL A 61 -10.36 -3.40 8.36
C VAL A 61 -10.16 -3.05 9.84
N LEU A 62 -8.98 -2.55 10.20
CA LEU A 62 -8.65 -2.18 11.58
C LEU A 62 -9.49 -0.99 12.08
N GLU A 63 -9.74 0.01 11.23
CA GLU A 63 -10.65 1.14 11.52
C GLU A 63 -12.06 0.67 11.88
N LYS A 64 -12.51 -0.45 11.30
CA LYS A 64 -13.87 -1.00 11.45
C LYS A 64 -13.92 -2.25 12.30
N TYR A 65 -12.83 -2.59 12.99
CA TYR A 65 -12.71 -3.87 13.69
C TYR A 65 -13.85 -4.12 14.70
N TYR A 66 -14.29 -3.08 15.40
CA TYR A 66 -15.39 -3.15 16.37
C TYR A 66 -16.77 -2.84 15.78
N ASP A 67 -16.86 -2.48 14.49
CA ASP A 67 -18.14 -2.28 13.82
C ASP A 67 -18.78 -3.63 13.46
N ARG A 68 -19.78 -4.03 14.26
CA ARG A 68 -20.53 -5.28 14.08
C ARG A 68 -21.24 -5.37 12.72
N ARG A 69 -21.52 -4.25 12.04
CA ARG A 69 -22.14 -4.25 10.71
C ARG A 69 -21.12 -4.54 9.60
N TYR A 70 -19.85 -4.22 9.82
CA TYR A 70 -18.79 -4.47 8.84
C TYR A 70 -18.47 -5.96 8.67
N LYS A 71 -18.70 -6.78 9.71
CA LYS A 71 -18.55 -8.25 9.67
C LYS A 71 -19.46 -8.95 8.67
N ARG A 72 -20.47 -8.28 8.09
CA ARG A 72 -21.35 -8.86 7.05
C ARG A 72 -20.76 -8.82 5.64
N ASN A 73 -19.68 -8.07 5.40
CA ASN A 73 -18.95 -8.18 4.14
C ASN A 73 -18.14 -9.48 4.17
N GLY A 74 -18.58 -10.49 3.41
CA GLY A 74 -17.94 -11.82 3.34
C GLY A 74 -16.46 -11.82 2.90
N ARG A 75 -15.92 -10.67 2.51
CA ARG A 75 -14.49 -10.45 2.22
C ARG A 75 -13.63 -10.27 3.48
N TYR A 76 -14.23 -9.85 4.60
CA TYR A 76 -13.52 -9.51 5.85
C TYR A 76 -14.18 -10.11 7.11
N SER A 77 -15.14 -11.02 6.93
CA SER A 77 -15.61 -11.88 8.01
C SER A 77 -14.50 -12.89 8.32
N ILE A 78 -13.71 -12.61 9.36
CA ILE A 78 -12.77 -13.58 9.97
C ILE A 78 -13.58 -14.55 10.83
#